data_AF-A0A3M2DU71-F1
#
_entry.id   AF-A0A3M2DU71-F1
#
_cell.length_a   1.000
_cell.length_b   1.000
_cell.length_c   1.000
_cell.angle_alpha   90.00
_cell.angle_beta   90.00
_cell.angle_gamma   90.00
#
_symmetry.space_group_name_H-M   'P 1'
#
loop_
_entity.id
_entity.type
_entity.pdbx_description
1 polymer ?
#
loop_
_entity_poly.entity_id
_entity_poly.type
_entity_poly.pdbx_seq_one_letter_code
_entity_poly.pdbx_strand_id
1 'polypeptide(L)' 'MTVKRTAARPTACLALADGTVFHGHGLGATGIRTAELCFNTAMTGYEEI' A
#
# COMPACT_ATOMS: atom_id res chain seq x y z
N MET A 1 -2.84 32.81 3.80
CA MET A 1 -2.77 31.76 4.84
C MET A 1 -2.40 30.44 4.16
N THR A 2 -1.15 30.00 4.27
CA THR A 2 -0.68 28.75 3.65
C THR A 2 -0.74 27.64 4.69
N VAL A 3 -1.68 26.71 4.54
CA VAL A 3 -1.76 25.52 5.41
C VAL A 3 -0.58 24.61 5.06
N LYS A 4 0.37 24.46 5.99
CA LYS A 4 1.39 23.41 5.92
C LYS A 4 0.68 22.07 6.12
N ARG A 5 0.54 21.28 5.04
CA ARG A 5 0.17 19.87 5.14
C ARG A 5 1.32 19.12 5.80
N THR A 6 1.21 18.78 7.08
CA THR A 6 2.10 17.80 7.70
C THR A 6 1.96 16.50 6.92
N ALA A 7 3.05 15.99 6.34
CA ALA A 7 3.01 14.71 5.66
C ALA A 7 2.52 13.65 6.66
N ALA A 8 1.42 12.97 6.34
CA ALA A 8 0.83 11.99 7.23
C ALA A 8 1.82 10.84 7.45
N ARG A 9 2.00 10.40 8.70
CA ARG A 9 2.88 9.27 9.02
C ARG A 9 2.30 7.99 8.38
N PRO A 10 3.13 7.12 7.78
CA PRO A 10 2.66 5.85 7.25
C PRO A 10 1.89 5.04 8.30
N THR A 11 0.82 4.37 7.87
CA THR A 11 -0.02 3.52 8.72
C THR A 11 0.07 2.04 8.35
N ALA A 12 0.76 1.70 7.24
CA ALA A 12 0.97 0.34 6.77
C ALA A 12 2.34 0.19 6.07
N CYS A 13 2.80 -1.04 5.89
CA CYS A 13 3.94 -1.37 5.06
C CYS A 13 3.72 -2.68 4.27
N LEU A 14 4.38 -2.77 3.12
CA LEU A 14 4.56 -3.99 2.31
C LEU A 14 6.02 -4.44 2.46
N ALA A 15 6.24 -5.60 3.07
CA ALA A 15 7.57 -6.18 3.28
C ALA A 15 7.74 -7.42 2.40
N LEU A 16 8.84 -7.47 1.66
CA LEU A 16 9.18 -8.54 0.73
C LEU A 16 10.22 -9.49 1.34
N ALA A 17 10.27 -10.73 0.82
CA ALA A 17 11.17 -11.77 1.33
C ALA A 17 12.67 -11.43 1.15
N ASP A 18 13.00 -10.54 0.21
CA ASP A 18 14.37 -10.04 -0.01
C ASP A 18 14.79 -8.95 1.00
N GLY A 19 13.90 -8.56 1.92
CA GLY A 19 14.11 -7.50 2.90
C GLY A 19 13.69 -6.11 2.43
N THR A 20 13.19 -5.95 1.20
CA THR A 20 12.64 -4.68 0.71
C THR A 20 11.37 -4.32 1.47
N VAL A 21 11.24 -3.05 1.91
CA VAL A 21 10.06 -2.56 2.63
C VAL A 21 9.55 -1.25 2.03
N PHE A 22 8.28 -1.26 1.59
CA PHE A 22 7.57 -0.07 1.13
C PHE A 22 6.60 0.43 2.20
N HIS A 23 6.70 1.70 2.58
CA HIS A 23 5.81 2.32 3.57
C HIS A 23 4.69 3.10 2.88
N GLY A 24 3.47 2.96 3.39
CA GLY A 24 2.29 3.62 2.83
C GLY A 24 1.15 3.78 3.83
N HIS A 25 -0.06 3.96 3.30
CA HIS A 25 -1.28 4.09 4.09
C HIS A 25 -2.22 2.93 3.80
N GLY A 26 -2.76 2.30 4.85
CA GLY A 26 -3.77 1.27 4.70
C GLY A 26 -5.10 1.85 4.19
N LEU A 27 -5.69 1.19 3.19
CA LEU A 27 -7.00 1.53 2.62
C LEU A 27 -8.11 0.53 3.01
N GLY A 28 -7.74 -0.71 3.35
CA GLY A 28 -8.67 -1.80 3.64
C GLY A 28 -8.77 -2.17 5.12
N ALA A 29 -9.16 -3.42 5.39
CA ALA A 29 -9.24 -3.97 6.74
C ALA A 29 -7.87 -3.98 7.44
N THR A 30 -7.87 -3.76 8.75
CA THR A 30 -6.65 -3.80 9.56
C THR A 30 -6.18 -5.23 9.80
N GLY A 31 -4.86 -5.42 9.86
CA GLY A 31 -4.24 -6.71 10.15
C GLY A 31 -2.94 -6.93 9.40
N ILE A 32 -2.40 -8.14 9.54
CA ILE A 32 -1.19 -8.61 8.84
C ILE A 32 -1.60 -9.80 7.98
N ARG A 33 -1.11 -9.84 6.73
CA ARG A 33 -1.33 -10.95 5.79
C ARG A 33 -0.02 -11.24 5.05
N THR A 34 0.20 -12.53 4.78
CA THR A 34 1.32 -13.03 4.00
C THR A 34 0.77 -13.72 2.76
N ALA A 35 1.30 -13.38 1.59
CA ALA A 35 0.89 -13.93 0.30
C ALA A 35 1.99 -13.70 -0.74
N GLU A 36 1.80 -14.25 -1.94
CA GLU A 36 2.60 -13.91 -3.11
C GLU A 36 2.21 -12.52 -3.64
N LEU A 37 3.21 -11.72 -4.02
CA LEU A 37 2.98 -10.43 -4.66
C LEU A 37 3.02 -10.60 -6.18
N CYS A 38 1.90 -10.30 -6.84
CA CYS A 38 1.78 -10.25 -8.29
C CYS A 38 1.53 -8.82 -8.77
N PHE A 39 1.83 -8.53 -10.04
CA PHE A 39 1.47 -7.26 -10.69
C PHE A 39 0.69 -7.53 -11.98
N ASN A 40 -0.17 -6.58 -12.35
CA ASN A 40 -0.95 -6.62 -13.59
C ASN A 40 -0.84 -5.26 -14.30
N THR A 41 -0.73 -5.28 -15.64
CA THR A 41 -0.63 -4.07 -16.48
C THR A 41 -1.97 -3.56 -17.00
N ALA A 42 -3.08 -4.21 -16.64
CA ALA A 42 -4.42 -3.73 -16.95
C ALA A 42 -4.65 -2.36 -16.29
N MET A 43 -5.23 -1.43 -17.05
CA MET A 43 -5.49 -0.06 -16.60
C MET A 43 -6.93 0.14 -16.10
N THR A 44 -7.82 -0.82 -16.35
CA THR A 44 -9.26 -0.78 -16.06
C THR A 44 -9.76 -2.17 -15.66
N GLY A 45 -10.94 -2.25 -15.05
CA GLY A 45 -11.58 -3.52 -14.65
C GLY A 45 -11.04 -4.08 -13.34
N TYR A 46 -10.83 -3.23 -12.33
CA TYR A 46 -10.27 -3.60 -11.04
C TYR A 46 -11.26 -4.30 -10.12
N GLU A 47 -12.56 -4.20 -10.39
CA GLU A 47 -13.60 -4.83 -9.56
C GLU A 47 -13.79 -6.30 -9.95
N GLU A 48 -13.43 -6.64 -11.19
CA GLU A 48 -13.58 -7.98 -11.75
C GLU A 48 -12.37 -8.90 -11.49
N ILE A 49 -11.23 -8.35 -11.04
CA ILE A 49 -9.96 -9.05 -10.77
C ILE A 49 -9.74 -9.17 -9.27
#